data_AF-A0A8T2RR76-F1
#
_entry.id   AF-A0A8T2RR76-F1
#
_cell.length_a   1.000
_cell.length_b   1.000
_cell.length_c   1.000
_cell.angle_alpha   90.00
_cell.angle_beta   90.00
_cell.angle_gamma   90.00
#
_symmetry.space_group_name_H-M   'P 1'
#
loop_
_entity.id
_entity.type
_entity.pdbx_description
1 polymer ?
#
loop_
_entity_poly.entity_id
_entity_poly.type
_entity_poly.pdbx_seq_one_letter_code
_entity_poly.pdbx_strand_id
1 'polypeptide(L)'
;MNSSLQLGPLFPLWLALAVVCNLLTFKDKLNSLMAMRLRRKHKIQSNAEEDVDDSASSTLLDLPDLPIDIILSKLSPQTLAVAASVCKELREKCSADHMWQPHVQGKWGAIAGDSAFEEWKHNCKGLTNSHVNPSRSEDPSPPCKSRIIWPLSCMWSPWEKSPAYLPQKMDGISNAYMKWYATLETGTYWFSAQIYNREHGHAGFLLSCYDAELCYDRQTDTFKARYPPHGSCSPFLEEGISWDRVRKPPVSTTAHELYRSFSLKDLRPDDHIEVQWRRNKRFPYGWWYGVVGHLTVCDKDSRYCNCHLDDMVWLEFNQYPPESRWRRTGLQRNMHTEKGDDTEGFYAGVRKLSLDEASSWMRMWPTEPLE
;
A
#
# COMPACT_ATOMS: atom_id res chain seq x y z
N MET A 1 -27.11 50.04 35.01
CA MET A 1 -27.18 48.61 35.38
C MET A 1 -27.43 47.83 34.10
N ASN A 2 -26.58 47.02 33.50
CA ASN A 2 -25.27 46.47 33.86
C ASN A 2 -24.41 46.41 32.58
N SER A 3 -23.13 46.74 32.72
CA SER A 3 -22.12 46.54 31.68
C SER A 3 -21.52 45.15 31.86
N SER A 4 -21.71 44.25 30.89
CA SER A 4 -20.97 42.98 30.82
C SER A 4 -20.13 42.97 29.54
N LEU A 5 -18.85 43.33 29.68
CA LEU A 5 -17.82 43.14 28.66
C LEU A 5 -17.52 41.63 28.55
N GLN A 6 -17.99 41.00 27.47
CA GLN A 6 -17.52 39.67 27.07
C GLN A 6 -16.21 39.83 26.27
N LEU A 7 -15.12 39.33 26.85
CA LEU A 7 -13.85 39.11 26.15
C LEU A 7 -14.01 37.91 25.19
N GLY A 8 -14.00 38.19 23.88
CA GLY A 8 -14.00 37.21 22.79
C GLY A 8 -12.62 36.60 22.47
N PRO A 9 -12.55 35.67 21.51
CA PRO A 9 -11.61 34.54 21.50
C PRO A 9 -10.25 34.90 20.88
N LEU A 10 -9.36 35.55 21.64
CA LEU A 10 -7.96 35.76 21.22
C LEU A 10 -6.99 34.71 21.77
N PHE A 11 -7.45 33.85 22.68
CA PHE A 11 -6.63 32.82 23.31
C PHE A 11 -6.16 31.66 22.37
N PRO A 12 -6.97 31.16 21.41
CA PRO A 12 -6.54 30.06 20.55
C PRO A 12 -5.51 30.48 19.49
N LEU A 13 -5.59 31.73 19.02
CA LEU A 13 -4.69 32.29 18.01
C LEU A 13 -3.30 32.57 18.58
N TRP A 14 -3.22 33.01 19.84
CA TRP A 14 -1.96 33.23 20.54
C TRP A 14 -1.24 31.92 20.87
N LEU A 15 -1.98 30.88 21.25
CA LEU A 15 -1.41 29.55 21.49
C LEU A 15 -0.89 28.92 20.20
N ALA A 16 -1.64 29.04 19.09
CA ALA A 16 -1.21 28.56 17.78
C ALA A 16 0.04 29.28 17.27
N LEU A 17 0.10 30.62 17.41
CA LEU A 17 1.29 31.41 17.05
C LEU A 17 2.50 31.07 17.94
N ALA A 18 2.29 30.87 19.24
CA ALA A 18 3.36 30.47 20.16
C ALA A 18 3.90 29.06 19.83
N VAL A 19 3.04 28.11 19.44
CA VAL A 19 3.46 26.76 19.02
C VAL A 19 4.24 26.82 17.70
N VAL A 20 3.78 27.59 16.72
CA VAL A 20 4.49 27.75 15.43
C VAL A 20 5.83 28.46 15.62
N CYS A 21 5.90 29.53 16.42
CA CYS A 21 7.16 30.22 16.74
C CYS A 21 8.14 29.32 17.51
N ASN A 22 7.65 28.50 18.46
CA ASN A 22 8.49 27.55 19.17
C ASN A 22 9.00 26.43 18.25
N LEU A 23 8.20 25.95 17.30
CA LEU A 23 8.62 24.94 16.33
C LEU A 23 9.66 25.47 15.33
N LEU A 24 9.52 26.71 14.85
CA LEU A 24 10.48 27.34 13.95
C LEU A 24 11.81 27.61 14.65
N THR A 25 11.77 28.19 15.85
CA THR A 25 12.98 28.42 16.66
C THR A 25 13.65 27.12 17.12
N PHE A 26 12.90 26.04 17.32
CA PHE A 26 13.42 24.72 17.62
C PHE A 26 14.11 24.06 16.42
N LYS A 27 13.52 24.19 15.21
CA LYS A 27 14.14 23.73 13.97
C LYS A 27 15.48 24.43 13.71
N ASP A 28 15.52 25.75 13.93
CA ASP A 28 16.75 26.54 13.78
C ASP A 28 17.79 26.22 14.86
N LYS A 29 17.37 25.97 16.11
CA LYS A 29 18.26 25.49 17.18
C LYS A 29 18.82 24.10 16.91
N LEU A 30 18.03 23.16 16.40
CA LEU A 30 18.49 21.83 15.98
C LEU A 30 19.49 21.93 14.84
N ASN A 31 19.20 22.74 13.82
CA ASN A 31 20.11 22.98 12.69
C ASN A 31 21.43 23.63 13.16
N SER A 32 21.37 24.57 14.10
CA SER A 32 22.55 25.22 14.71
C SER A 32 23.41 24.25 15.54
N LEU A 33 22.78 23.38 16.33
CA LEU A 33 23.45 22.31 17.09
C LEU A 33 24.13 21.29 16.18
N MET A 34 23.49 20.96 15.05
CA MET A 34 24.07 20.07 14.03
C MET A 34 25.25 20.72 13.29
N ALA A 35 25.17 22.03 13.00
CA ALA A 35 26.25 22.78 12.35
C ALA A 35 27.50 22.93 13.24
N MET A 36 27.33 23.06 14.57
CA MET A 36 28.46 23.16 15.51
C MET A 36 29.30 21.87 15.59
N ARG A 37 28.71 20.68 15.38
CA ARG A 37 29.45 19.40 15.45
C ARG A 37 30.24 19.05 14.17
N LEU A 38 29.93 19.69 13.04
CA LEU A 38 30.70 19.50 11.79
C LEU A 38 32.04 20.27 11.78
N ARG A 39 32.30 21.17 12.74
CA ARG A 39 33.53 21.97 12.82
C ARG A 39 34.62 21.46 13.78
N ARG A 40 34.35 20.45 14.62
CA ARG A 40 35.37 19.90 15.55
C ARG A 40 35.96 18.59 15.05
N LYS A 41 36.83 18.69 14.04
CA LYS A 41 37.92 17.73 13.81
C LYS A 41 39.20 18.50 13.50
N HIS A 42 39.89 18.98 14.53
CA HIS A 42 41.36 19.04 14.59
C HIS A 42 41.87 19.46 15.98
N LYS A 43 42.80 18.64 16.50
CA LYS A 43 43.93 18.94 17.41
C LYS A 43 43.73 18.99 18.95
N ILE A 44 44.16 17.88 19.58
CA ILE A 44 45.11 17.70 20.72
C ILE A 44 45.00 18.61 21.97
N GLN A 45 44.60 17.97 23.08
CA GLN A 45 45.18 17.89 24.45
C GLN A 45 45.81 19.15 25.13
N SER A 46 45.22 19.58 26.25
CA SER A 46 45.86 19.76 27.58
C SER A 46 44.88 20.37 28.60
N ASN A 47 45.09 20.00 29.88
CA ASN A 47 44.27 20.35 31.05
C ASN A 47 44.32 21.84 31.41
N ALA A 48 43.20 22.36 31.93
CA ALA A 48 43.15 23.31 33.05
C ALA A 48 41.72 23.32 33.62
N GLU A 49 41.62 23.16 34.93
CA GLU A 49 40.40 23.39 35.72
C GLU A 49 40.09 24.89 35.73
N GLU A 50 38.86 25.25 35.37
CA GLU A 50 38.23 26.50 35.78
C GLU A 50 36.77 26.19 36.13
N ASP A 51 36.46 26.34 37.42
CA ASP A 51 35.11 26.41 37.98
C ASP A 51 34.35 27.57 37.30
N VAL A 52 33.37 27.22 36.48
CA VAL A 52 32.36 28.15 35.97
C VAL A 52 31.02 27.43 36.03
N ASP A 53 30.21 27.88 36.99
CA ASP A 53 28.75 27.77 37.10
C ASP A 53 28.10 26.93 35.99
N ASP A 54 27.86 25.65 36.29
CA ASP A 54 27.10 24.72 35.45
C ASP A 54 25.66 25.26 35.34
N SER A 55 25.45 26.19 34.41
CA SER A 55 24.14 26.41 33.84
C SER A 55 23.79 25.12 33.13
N ALA A 56 23.19 24.18 33.87
CA ALA A 56 22.87 22.84 33.41
C ALA A 56 22.16 22.96 32.07
N SER A 57 22.91 22.75 30.98
CA SER A 57 22.38 22.87 29.65
C SER A 57 21.49 21.67 29.48
N SER A 58 20.20 21.81 29.83
CA SER A 58 19.21 20.75 29.73
C SER A 58 19.23 20.24 28.29
N THR A 59 19.82 19.07 28.08
CA THR A 59 19.85 18.41 26.79
C THR A 59 18.53 17.69 26.55
N LEU A 60 18.20 17.45 25.29
CA LEU A 60 16.97 16.72 24.93
C LEU A 60 16.86 15.36 25.65
N LEU A 61 18.00 14.72 25.92
CA LEU A 61 18.10 13.41 26.58
C LEU A 61 17.92 13.50 28.10
N ASP A 62 17.95 14.70 28.68
CA ASP A 62 17.68 14.91 30.11
C ASP A 62 16.18 14.97 30.42
N LEU A 63 15.33 14.94 29.37
CA LEU A 63 13.89 14.83 29.52
C LEU A 63 13.47 13.40 29.87
N PRO A 64 12.35 13.21 30.60
CA PRO A 64 11.74 11.89 30.76
C PRO A 64 11.35 11.28 29.40
N ASP A 65 11.26 9.95 29.33
CA ASP A 65 11.03 9.22 28.07
C ASP A 65 9.76 9.68 27.33
N LEU A 66 8.66 9.91 28.04
CA LEU A 66 7.38 10.28 27.42
C LEU A 66 7.45 11.63 26.65
N PRO A 67 7.95 12.74 27.23
CA PRO A 67 8.22 13.97 26.48
C PRO A 67 9.14 13.79 25.27
N ILE A 68 10.21 12.98 25.39
CA ILE A 68 11.11 12.70 24.27
C ILE A 68 10.34 12.00 23.15
N ASP A 69 9.58 10.96 23.49
CA ASP A 69 8.83 10.18 22.51
C ASP A 69 7.77 11.02 21.80
N ILE A 70 7.08 11.91 22.54
CA ILE A 70 6.14 12.86 21.94
C ILE A 70 6.87 13.76 20.94
N ILE A 71 8.02 14.33 21.30
CA ILE A 71 8.80 15.21 20.40
C ILE A 71 9.21 14.44 19.15
N LEU A 72 9.79 13.24 19.31
CA LEU A 72 10.26 12.42 18.20
C LEU A 72 9.11 11.98 17.29
N SER A 73 7.94 11.64 17.84
CA SER A 73 6.75 11.21 17.07
C SER A 73 6.19 12.29 16.13
N LYS A 74 6.58 13.55 16.30
CA LYS A 74 6.17 14.67 15.43
C LYS A 74 7.15 14.95 14.30
N LEU A 75 8.30 14.29 14.28
CA LEU A 75 9.34 14.52 13.28
C LEU A 75 9.01 13.84 11.95
N SER A 76 9.54 14.37 10.86
CA SER A 76 9.46 13.71 9.55
C SER A 76 10.39 12.49 9.50
N PRO A 77 10.15 11.51 8.60
CA PRO A 77 11.05 10.37 8.40
C PRO A 77 12.51 10.77 8.15
N GLN A 78 12.74 11.86 7.40
CA GLN A 78 14.08 12.39 7.13
C GLN A 78 14.73 12.93 8.40
N THR A 79 13.96 13.68 9.21
CA THR A 79 14.45 14.25 10.46
C THR A 79 14.72 13.16 11.51
N LEU A 80 13.90 12.12 11.57
CA LEU A 80 14.13 10.93 12.40
C LEU A 80 15.42 10.22 12.01
N ALA A 81 15.67 10.02 10.71
CA ALA A 81 16.91 9.41 10.23
C ALA A 81 18.16 10.23 10.61
N VAL A 82 18.06 11.56 10.51
CA VAL A 82 19.14 12.46 10.96
C VAL A 82 19.34 12.38 12.47
N ALA A 83 18.27 12.42 13.26
CA ALA A 83 18.34 12.31 14.72
C ALA A 83 18.96 10.97 15.17
N ALA A 84 18.62 9.87 14.50
CA ALA A 84 19.19 8.54 14.74
C ALA A 84 20.71 8.46 14.47
N SER A 85 21.27 9.41 13.72
CA SER A 85 22.71 9.45 13.43
C SER A 85 23.53 10.14 14.53
N VAL A 86 22.89 10.88 15.44
CA VAL A 86 23.57 11.78 16.39
C VAL A 86 24.25 11.04 17.54
N CYS A 87 23.57 10.09 18.18
CA CYS A 87 24.10 9.27 19.28
C CYS A 87 23.38 7.92 19.35
N LYS A 88 23.90 6.99 20.19
CA LYS A 88 23.34 5.65 20.35
C LYS A 88 21.91 5.66 20.90
N GLU A 89 21.63 6.49 21.91
CA GLU A 89 20.30 6.57 22.53
C GLU A 89 19.24 7.09 21.55
N LEU A 90 19.54 8.19 20.84
CA LEU A 90 18.66 8.70 19.78
C LEU A 90 18.50 7.70 18.65
N ARG A 91 19.53 6.91 18.32
CA ARG A 91 19.41 5.84 17.33
C ARG A 91 18.37 4.82 17.74
N GLU A 92 18.39 4.37 18.99
CA GLU A 92 17.44 3.39 19.50
C GLU A 92 16.01 3.95 19.52
N LYS A 93 15.82 5.15 20.09
CA LYS A 93 14.50 5.82 20.15
C LYS A 93 13.94 6.16 18.77
N CYS A 94 14.74 6.79 17.90
CA CYS A 94 14.29 7.22 16.56
C CYS A 94 14.11 6.05 15.58
N SER A 95 14.69 4.87 15.84
CA SER A 95 14.50 3.70 14.97
C SER A 95 13.33 2.82 15.42
N ALA A 96 12.78 3.04 16.61
CA ALA A 96 11.76 2.20 17.20
C ALA A 96 10.49 2.12 16.33
N ASP A 97 9.85 0.95 16.29
CA ASP A 97 8.73 0.69 15.37
C ASP A 97 7.54 1.63 15.55
N HIS A 98 7.22 1.99 16.79
CA HIS A 98 6.10 2.90 17.09
C HIS A 98 6.32 4.31 16.52
N MET A 99 7.57 4.71 16.23
CA MET A 99 7.88 5.98 15.56
C MET A 99 7.57 5.91 14.05
N TRP A 100 7.71 4.74 13.43
CA TRP A 100 7.62 4.58 11.98
C TRP A 100 6.27 4.03 11.50
N GLN A 101 5.54 3.31 12.35
CA GLN A 101 4.19 2.81 12.05
C GLN A 101 3.25 3.89 11.49
N PRO A 102 3.13 5.09 12.10
CA PRO A 102 2.25 6.14 11.57
C PRO A 102 2.70 6.66 10.20
N HIS A 103 4.02 6.74 9.95
CA HIS A 103 4.55 7.18 8.66
C HIS A 103 4.30 6.15 7.55
N VAL A 104 4.47 4.87 7.85
CA VAL A 104 4.12 3.79 6.93
C VAL A 104 2.63 3.82 6.62
N GLN A 105 1.78 3.88 7.65
CA GLN A 105 0.34 3.90 7.46
C GLN A 105 -0.12 5.13 6.67
N GLY A 106 0.45 6.31 6.95
CA GLY A 106 0.08 7.57 6.32
C GLY A 106 0.47 7.65 4.84
N LYS A 107 1.65 7.17 4.45
CA LYS A 107 2.12 7.23 3.05
C LYS A 107 1.78 5.97 2.26
N TRP A 108 2.03 4.80 2.86
CA TRP A 108 2.02 3.51 2.16
C TRP A 108 0.78 2.66 2.46
N GLY A 109 0.04 2.92 3.55
CA GLY A 109 -1.04 2.05 4.02
C GLY A 109 -2.23 1.87 3.06
N ALA A 110 -2.41 2.79 2.10
CA ALA A 110 -3.42 2.68 1.05
C ALA A 110 -3.02 1.70 -0.08
N ILE A 111 -1.72 1.49 -0.29
CA ILE A 111 -1.18 0.76 -1.45
C ILE A 111 -0.40 -0.51 -1.07
N ALA A 112 0.40 -0.45 -0.01
CA ALA A 112 1.19 -1.54 0.51
C ALA A 112 0.57 -2.00 1.84
N GLY A 113 -0.33 -2.97 1.76
CA GLY A 113 -1.05 -3.50 2.92
C GLY A 113 -0.24 -4.52 3.75
N ASP A 114 -0.89 -5.05 4.78
CA ASP A 114 -0.27 -6.01 5.72
C ASP A 114 0.30 -7.23 5.01
N SER A 115 -0.37 -7.73 3.97
CA SER A 115 0.13 -8.86 3.18
C SER A 115 1.50 -8.58 2.55
N ALA A 116 1.71 -7.38 2.00
CA ALA A 116 2.99 -6.99 1.41
C ALA A 116 4.08 -6.85 2.48
N PHE A 117 3.71 -6.36 3.67
CA PHE A 117 4.63 -6.25 4.80
C PHE A 117 5.03 -7.63 5.36
N GLU A 118 4.09 -8.57 5.50
CA GLU A 118 4.38 -9.94 5.92
C GLU A 118 5.25 -10.68 4.90
N GLU A 119 4.97 -10.50 3.61
CA GLU A 119 5.77 -11.05 2.52
C GLU A 119 7.21 -10.53 2.56
N TRP A 120 7.36 -9.21 2.69
CA TRP A 120 8.68 -8.58 2.85
C TRP A 120 9.43 -9.12 4.06
N LYS A 121 8.77 -9.24 5.23
CA LYS A 121 9.38 -9.82 6.44
C LYS A 121 9.81 -11.27 6.23
N HIS A 122 9.01 -12.07 5.53
CA HIS A 122 9.34 -13.46 5.22
C HIS A 122 10.55 -13.53 4.28
N ASN A 123 10.58 -12.69 3.25
CA ASN A 123 11.70 -12.60 2.31
C ASN A 123 12.99 -12.19 3.02
N CYS A 124 12.94 -11.23 3.95
CA CYS A 124 14.10 -10.86 4.76
C CYS A 124 14.66 -12.03 5.60
N LYS A 125 13.79 -12.93 6.11
CA LYS A 125 14.20 -14.14 6.86
C LYS A 125 14.71 -15.26 5.94
N GLY A 126 14.25 -15.33 4.69
CA GLY A 126 14.74 -16.29 3.70
C GLY A 126 16.20 -16.04 3.33
N LEU A 127 16.60 -14.77 3.17
CA LEU A 127 17.98 -14.39 2.91
C LEU A 127 18.96 -14.69 4.06
N THR A 128 18.47 -14.78 5.31
CA THR A 128 19.33 -15.11 6.46
C THR A 128 19.65 -16.60 6.53
N ASN A 129 18.79 -17.47 5.98
CA ASN A 129 18.99 -18.93 6.02
C ASN A 129 19.81 -19.47 4.83
N SER A 130 19.94 -18.74 3.74
CA SER A 130 20.71 -19.15 2.55
C SER A 130 22.22 -18.91 2.67
N HIS A 131 22.69 -18.25 3.73
CA HIS A 131 24.10 -17.92 3.94
C HIS A 131 24.89 -18.95 4.78
N VAL A 132 24.32 -20.12 5.06
CA VAL A 132 25.03 -21.23 5.74
C VAL A 132 25.03 -22.46 4.85
N ASN A 133 26.05 -22.58 3.98
CA ASN A 133 26.82 -23.80 3.70
C ASN A 133 27.71 -23.63 2.46
N PRO A 134 29.05 -23.71 2.59
CA PRO A 134 29.95 -23.93 1.47
C PRO A 134 30.35 -25.41 1.43
N SER A 135 29.74 -26.23 0.57
CA SER A 135 30.37 -27.50 0.16
C SER A 135 29.82 -28.06 -1.15
N ARG A 136 30.77 -28.38 -2.02
CA ARG A 136 30.78 -29.02 -3.34
C ARG A 136 29.89 -30.26 -3.55
N SER A 137 29.40 -30.33 -4.80
CA SER A 137 29.33 -31.46 -5.77
C SER A 137 28.41 -32.67 -5.56
N GLU A 138 27.72 -32.96 -6.67
CA GLU A 138 27.21 -34.24 -7.22
C GLU A 138 25.78 -34.72 -6.84
N ASP A 139 24.94 -34.78 -7.88
CA ASP A 139 23.68 -35.55 -8.01
C ASP A 139 23.92 -37.07 -7.82
N PRO A 140 22.91 -37.96 -7.60
CA PRO A 140 21.49 -37.84 -7.98
C PRO A 140 20.45 -38.30 -6.93
N SER A 141 19.20 -37.83 -7.11
CA SER A 141 17.93 -38.21 -6.44
C SER A 141 17.53 -39.71 -6.56
N PRO A 142 16.36 -40.21 -6.03
CA PRO A 142 15.52 -39.98 -4.82
C PRO A 142 15.23 -41.38 -4.11
N PRO A 143 14.16 -41.70 -3.30
CA PRO A 143 12.90 -40.99 -2.96
C PRO A 143 12.34 -41.10 -1.51
N CYS A 144 11.53 -40.11 -1.09
CA CYS A 144 10.21 -40.28 -0.44
C CYS A 144 9.70 -38.94 0.12
N LYS A 145 8.57 -38.42 -0.41
CA LYS A 145 7.21 -38.50 0.18
C LYS A 145 7.02 -37.70 1.48
N SER A 146 6.73 -36.41 1.31
CA SER A 146 5.76 -35.69 2.15
C SER A 146 4.98 -34.74 1.24
N ARG A 147 3.67 -34.98 1.11
CA ARG A 147 2.74 -34.18 0.32
C ARG A 147 2.12 -33.12 1.23
N ILE A 148 2.59 -31.88 1.11
CA ILE A 148 1.75 -30.70 1.29
C ILE A 148 1.99 -29.85 0.03
N ILE A 149 0.96 -29.82 -0.82
CA ILE A 149 1.00 -29.26 -2.16
C ILE A 149 0.66 -27.77 -2.07
N TRP A 150 1.69 -26.95 -2.26
CA TRP A 150 1.59 -25.60 -2.81
C TRP A 150 1.29 -25.69 -4.32
N PRO A 151 0.39 -24.89 -4.91
CA PRO A 151 0.34 -24.75 -6.35
C PRO A 151 1.04 -23.46 -6.82
N LEU A 152 2.29 -23.64 -7.26
CA LEU A 152 2.95 -22.93 -8.37
C LEU A 152 3.13 -21.39 -8.30
N SER A 153 4.09 -20.96 -7.47
CA SER A 153 4.84 -19.69 -7.65
C SER A 153 6.30 -19.92 -8.11
N CYS A 154 6.62 -21.14 -8.55
CA CYS A 154 7.99 -21.57 -8.86
C CYS A 154 8.17 -21.98 -10.33
N MET A 155 7.98 -21.01 -11.24
CA MET A 155 8.68 -21.03 -12.53
C MET A 155 9.67 -19.88 -12.71
N TRP A 156 9.98 -19.09 -11.68
CA TRP A 156 11.01 -18.06 -11.81
C TRP A 156 12.20 -18.39 -10.92
N SER A 157 13.26 -18.88 -11.54
CA SER A 157 14.64 -18.62 -11.12
C SER A 157 15.58 -18.93 -12.31
N PRO A 158 16.82 -18.42 -12.34
CA PRO A 158 17.40 -17.25 -11.67
C PRO A 158 17.90 -16.21 -12.72
N TRP A 159 18.47 -15.09 -12.26
CA TRP A 159 19.11 -13.99 -13.03
C TRP A 159 18.19 -12.77 -13.25
N GLU A 160 18.62 -11.51 -13.06
CA GLU A 160 19.96 -10.93 -12.97
C GLU A 160 20.03 -9.83 -11.91
N LYS A 161 21.24 -9.61 -11.39
CA LYS A 161 21.55 -8.83 -10.18
C LYS A 161 21.17 -7.36 -10.33
N SER A 162 20.23 -6.86 -9.54
CA SER A 162 20.23 -5.44 -9.18
C SER A 162 21.27 -5.20 -8.07
N PRO A 163 22.15 -4.20 -8.19
CA PRO A 163 23.15 -3.91 -7.18
C PRO A 163 22.48 -3.12 -6.05
N ALA A 164 22.09 -3.80 -4.97
CA ALA A 164 21.58 -3.11 -3.79
C ALA A 164 22.09 -3.80 -2.52
N TYR A 165 22.85 -3.01 -1.75
CA TYR A 165 23.33 -3.22 -0.39
C TYR A 165 22.65 -4.35 0.38
N LEU A 166 23.45 -5.38 0.72
CA LEU A 166 23.09 -6.47 1.61
C LEU A 166 22.64 -5.93 2.99
N PRO A 167 21.44 -6.26 3.49
CA PRO A 167 21.12 -6.06 4.89
C PRO A 167 21.92 -7.06 5.73
N GLN A 168 22.68 -6.53 6.69
CA GLN A 168 23.38 -7.27 7.73
C GLN A 168 22.38 -8.13 8.54
N LYS A 169 22.85 -9.31 8.96
CA LYS A 169 22.20 -10.31 9.84
C LYS A 169 21.02 -9.77 10.68
N MET A 170 19.79 -10.19 10.38
CA MET A 170 18.57 -9.83 11.11
C MET A 170 18.14 -10.93 12.09
N ASP A 171 18.77 -10.99 13.27
CA ASP A 171 18.23 -11.77 14.40
C ASP A 171 17.17 -10.93 15.13
N GLY A 172 15.88 -11.30 15.00
CA GLY A 172 14.72 -10.57 15.54
C GLY A 172 14.54 -9.20 14.88
N ILE A 173 13.45 -8.98 14.13
CA ILE A 173 13.28 -7.73 13.37
C ILE A 173 12.96 -6.56 14.32
N SER A 174 13.98 -6.06 15.01
CA SER A 174 13.95 -4.72 15.60
C SER A 174 13.86 -3.71 14.46
N ASN A 175 13.00 -2.71 14.65
CA ASN A 175 12.82 -1.58 13.74
C ASN A 175 12.31 -2.02 12.34
N ALA A 176 11.39 -2.99 12.31
CA ALA A 176 10.78 -3.53 11.10
C ALA A 176 10.11 -2.45 10.25
N TYR A 177 9.35 -1.54 10.86
CA TYR A 177 8.62 -0.49 10.15
C TYR A 177 9.56 0.56 9.56
N MET A 178 10.65 0.90 10.26
CA MET A 178 11.68 1.79 9.73
C MET A 178 12.36 1.19 8.50
N LYS A 179 12.76 -0.08 8.60
CA LYS A 179 13.37 -0.83 7.49
C LYS A 179 12.41 -0.97 6.31
N TRP A 180 11.13 -1.24 6.59
CA TRP A 180 10.10 -1.34 5.58
C TRP A 180 9.87 -0.01 4.86
N TYR A 181 9.71 1.08 5.61
CA TYR A 181 9.58 2.43 5.06
C TYR A 181 10.78 2.75 4.17
N ALA A 182 12.00 2.51 4.64
CA ALA A 182 13.22 2.76 3.88
C ALA A 182 13.25 1.95 2.58
N THR A 183 12.91 0.66 2.65
CA THR A 183 12.89 -0.25 1.49
C THR A 183 11.94 0.22 0.40
N LEU A 184 10.73 0.66 0.78
CA LEU A 184 9.74 1.24 -0.13
C LEU A 184 10.24 2.56 -0.72
N GLU A 185 10.73 3.47 0.13
CA GLU A 185 11.20 4.80 -0.28
C GLU A 185 12.40 4.74 -1.24
N THR A 186 13.23 3.70 -1.13
CA THR A 186 14.39 3.48 -2.00
C THR A 186 14.05 2.74 -3.30
N GLY A 187 12.84 2.20 -3.44
CA GLY A 187 12.47 1.42 -4.63
C GLY A 187 13.25 0.11 -4.77
N THR A 188 13.68 -0.49 -3.66
CA THR A 188 14.50 -1.72 -3.69
C THR A 188 13.68 -2.99 -3.61
N TYR A 189 12.36 -2.87 -3.39
CA TYR A 189 11.45 -3.99 -3.24
C TYR A 189 10.25 -3.83 -4.15
N TRP A 190 9.90 -4.95 -4.79
CA TRP A 190 8.69 -5.10 -5.57
C TRP A 190 7.62 -5.71 -4.65
N PHE A 191 6.48 -5.05 -4.51
CA PHE A 191 5.39 -5.52 -3.66
C PHE A 191 4.10 -5.72 -4.46
N SER A 192 3.30 -6.69 -4.01
CA SER A 192 2.00 -6.99 -4.61
C SER A 192 1.00 -5.86 -4.36
N ALA A 193 0.41 -5.34 -5.44
CA ALA A 193 -0.64 -4.33 -5.42
C ALA A 193 -1.59 -4.52 -6.61
N GLN A 194 -2.57 -3.62 -6.76
CA GLN A 194 -3.40 -3.59 -7.95
C GLN A 194 -3.39 -2.21 -8.61
N ILE A 195 -3.57 -2.23 -9.93
CA ILE A 195 -3.52 -1.04 -10.78
C ILE A 195 -4.84 -0.89 -11.52
N TYR A 196 -5.43 0.30 -11.41
CA TYR A 196 -6.62 0.70 -12.13
C TYR A 196 -6.32 1.02 -13.61
N ASN A 197 -7.28 0.70 -14.47
CA ASN A 197 -7.31 1.01 -15.90
C ASN A 197 -5.99 0.65 -16.60
N ARG A 198 -5.69 -0.65 -16.66
CA ARG A 198 -4.60 -1.16 -17.51
C ARG A 198 -4.85 -0.75 -18.96
N GLU A 199 -3.78 -0.45 -19.72
CA GLU A 199 -3.85 0.02 -21.12
C GLU A 199 -4.42 1.45 -21.30
N HIS A 200 -4.22 2.34 -20.32
CA HIS A 200 -4.63 3.76 -20.41
C HIS A 200 -6.13 3.96 -20.73
N GLY A 201 -6.98 3.01 -20.36
CA GLY A 201 -8.42 3.11 -20.61
C GLY A 201 -8.82 2.85 -22.05
N HIS A 202 -8.09 1.99 -22.78
CA HIS A 202 -8.60 1.44 -24.04
C HIS A 202 -10.05 0.95 -23.86
N ALA A 203 -10.94 1.25 -24.82
CA ALA A 203 -12.38 1.24 -24.62
C ALA A 203 -12.97 -0.08 -24.07
N GLY A 204 -12.30 -1.21 -24.30
CA GLY A 204 -12.68 -2.52 -23.76
C GLY A 204 -12.38 -2.75 -22.27
N PHE A 205 -11.45 -2.01 -21.67
CA PHE A 205 -10.89 -2.26 -20.33
C PHE A 205 -11.19 -1.15 -19.31
N LEU A 206 -12.23 -0.36 -19.56
CA LEU A 206 -12.60 0.73 -18.68
C LEU A 206 -13.12 0.27 -17.32
N LEU A 207 -12.70 0.99 -16.28
CA LEU A 207 -13.00 0.71 -14.89
C LEU A 207 -12.64 -0.73 -14.51
N SER A 208 -11.45 -1.15 -14.94
CA SER A 208 -10.84 -2.42 -14.61
C SER A 208 -9.67 -2.25 -13.64
N CYS A 209 -9.33 -3.30 -12.90
CA CYS A 209 -8.20 -3.32 -11.98
C CYS A 209 -7.49 -4.67 -12.01
N TYR A 210 -6.16 -4.67 -12.03
CA TYR A 210 -5.36 -5.90 -12.17
C TYR A 210 -4.26 -6.00 -11.12
N ASP A 211 -3.96 -7.22 -10.72
CA ASP A 211 -2.80 -7.53 -9.89
C ASP A 211 -1.50 -7.21 -10.64
N ALA A 212 -0.57 -6.58 -9.94
CA ALA A 212 0.77 -6.27 -10.43
C ALA A 212 1.76 -6.20 -9.27
N GLU A 213 3.03 -6.37 -9.59
CA GLU A 213 4.10 -6.02 -8.66
C GLU A 213 4.52 -4.59 -8.91
N LEU A 214 4.59 -3.79 -7.85
CA LEU A 214 4.96 -2.39 -7.91
C LEU A 214 6.31 -2.12 -7.28
N CYS A 215 7.06 -1.21 -7.90
CA CYS A 215 8.26 -0.63 -7.35
C CYS A 215 8.17 0.89 -7.45
N TYR A 216 8.48 1.58 -6.34
CA TYR A 216 8.40 3.03 -6.26
C TYR A 216 9.68 3.68 -6.79
N ASP A 217 9.52 4.74 -7.59
CA ASP A 217 10.60 5.61 -8.02
C ASP A 217 10.49 6.98 -7.35
N ARG A 218 11.40 7.23 -6.41
CA ARG A 218 11.48 8.49 -5.66
C ARG A 218 11.84 9.71 -6.52
N GLN A 219 12.50 9.53 -7.67
CA GLN A 219 12.90 10.66 -8.50
C GLN A 219 11.71 11.29 -9.22
N THR A 220 10.79 10.44 -9.67
CA THR A 220 9.59 10.84 -10.42
C THR A 220 8.34 10.91 -9.53
N ASP A 221 8.40 10.39 -8.31
CA ASP A 221 7.24 10.20 -7.42
C ASP A 221 6.14 9.36 -8.08
N THR A 222 6.56 8.30 -8.78
CA THR A 222 5.67 7.38 -9.50
C THR A 222 6.05 5.92 -9.25
N PHE A 223 5.26 4.99 -9.79
CA PHE A 223 5.53 3.56 -9.73
C PHE A 223 5.90 2.99 -11.10
N LYS A 224 6.71 1.93 -11.02
CA LYS A 224 6.88 0.95 -12.09
C LYS A 224 6.04 -0.27 -11.74
N ALA A 225 5.32 -0.81 -12.72
CA ALA A 225 4.53 -2.01 -12.57
C ALA A 225 5.02 -3.13 -13.48
N ARG A 226 5.16 -4.31 -12.88
CA ARG A 226 5.35 -5.55 -13.60
C ARG A 226 4.07 -6.37 -13.51
N TYR A 227 3.46 -6.63 -14.64
CA TYR A 227 2.29 -7.50 -14.70
C TYR A 227 2.72 -8.98 -14.80
N PRO A 228 1.92 -9.90 -14.23
CA PRO A 228 2.15 -11.32 -14.41
C PRO A 228 2.23 -11.67 -15.90
N PRO A 229 3.22 -12.46 -16.34
CA PRO A 229 3.35 -12.87 -17.72
C PRO A 229 2.11 -13.67 -18.14
N HIS A 230 1.65 -13.42 -19.36
CA HIS A 230 0.50 -14.11 -19.94
C HIS A 230 1.00 -15.01 -21.08
N GLY A 231 0.91 -16.33 -20.89
CA GLY A 231 1.40 -17.29 -21.87
C GLY A 231 2.91 -17.14 -22.12
N SER A 232 3.31 -16.95 -23.37
CA SER A 232 4.72 -16.78 -23.78
C SER A 232 5.17 -15.32 -23.82
N CYS A 233 4.33 -14.35 -23.44
CA CYS A 233 4.70 -12.94 -23.46
C CYS A 233 5.59 -12.61 -22.26
N SER A 234 6.68 -11.89 -22.51
CA SER A 234 7.53 -11.33 -21.46
C SER A 234 6.71 -10.43 -20.52
N PRO A 235 7.10 -10.31 -19.23
CA PRO A 235 6.44 -9.39 -18.30
C PRO A 235 6.39 -7.98 -18.90
N PHE A 236 5.20 -7.42 -19.02
CA PHE A 236 5.02 -6.04 -19.46
C PHE A 236 5.40 -5.11 -18.29
N LEU A 237 6.28 -4.16 -18.56
CA LEU A 237 6.70 -3.13 -17.61
C LEU A 237 6.01 -1.81 -17.99
N GLU A 238 5.17 -1.30 -17.10
CA GLU A 238 4.58 0.04 -17.20
C GLU A 238 5.32 0.97 -16.25
N GLU A 239 5.70 2.16 -16.69
CA GLU A 239 6.40 3.16 -15.88
C GLU A 239 5.56 4.45 -15.78
N GLY A 240 5.86 5.30 -14.79
CA GLY A 240 5.18 6.58 -14.63
C GLY A 240 3.77 6.46 -14.05
N ILE A 241 3.48 5.39 -13.31
CA ILE A 241 2.16 5.15 -12.73
C ILE A 241 1.96 6.05 -11.52
N SER A 242 0.89 6.82 -11.53
CA SER A 242 0.55 7.74 -10.46
C SER A 242 -0.07 7.03 -9.24
N TRP A 243 0.01 7.66 -8.08
CA TRP A 243 -0.53 7.15 -6.82
C TRP A 243 -2.04 6.87 -6.85
N ASP A 244 -2.81 7.66 -7.60
CA ASP A 244 -4.27 7.50 -7.72
C ASP A 244 -4.70 6.25 -8.50
N ARG A 245 -3.81 5.69 -9.33
CA ARG A 245 -4.05 4.46 -10.08
C ARG A 245 -3.70 3.20 -9.31
N VAL A 246 -3.15 3.31 -8.11
CA VAL A 246 -2.69 2.17 -7.31
C VAL A 246 -3.59 1.96 -6.11
N ARG A 247 -3.88 0.70 -5.80
CA ARG A 247 -4.48 0.30 -4.52
C ARG A 247 -3.84 -0.98 -3.99
N LYS A 248 -3.99 -1.20 -2.68
CA LYS A 248 -3.74 -2.53 -2.11
C LYS A 248 -4.80 -3.54 -2.61
N PRO A 249 -4.47 -4.83 -2.75
CA PRO A 249 -5.46 -5.84 -3.11
C PRO A 249 -6.61 -5.88 -2.09
N PRO A 250 -7.88 -5.85 -2.53
CA PRO A 250 -9.04 -5.79 -1.62
C PRO A 250 -9.28 -7.13 -0.91
N VAL A 251 -8.78 -8.23 -1.49
CA VAL A 251 -8.95 -9.60 -0.99
C VAL A 251 -7.64 -10.37 -1.14
N SER A 252 -7.40 -11.32 -0.23
CA SER A 252 -6.27 -12.24 -0.28
C SER A 252 -6.59 -13.46 -1.16
N THR A 253 -6.95 -13.24 -2.43
CA THR A 253 -7.15 -14.31 -3.42
C THR A 253 -5.98 -14.37 -4.38
N THR A 254 -5.60 -15.58 -4.80
CA THR A 254 -4.59 -15.71 -5.86
C THR A 254 -5.14 -15.26 -7.21
N ALA A 255 -4.27 -14.83 -8.13
CA ALA A 255 -4.66 -14.24 -9.40
C ALA A 255 -5.54 -15.15 -10.30
N HIS A 256 -5.50 -16.48 -10.12
CA HIS A 256 -6.30 -17.45 -10.89
C HIS A 256 -7.46 -18.05 -10.08
N GLU A 257 -7.59 -17.67 -8.82
CA GLU A 257 -8.62 -18.20 -7.94
C GLU A 257 -9.87 -17.33 -8.00
N LEU A 258 -11.00 -18.03 -8.15
CA LEU A 258 -12.30 -17.39 -8.12
C LEU A 258 -12.60 -16.94 -6.68
N TYR A 259 -12.84 -15.65 -6.50
CA TYR A 259 -13.33 -15.09 -5.27
C TYR A 259 -14.74 -15.62 -4.97
N ARG A 260 -14.90 -16.29 -3.83
CA ARG A 260 -16.21 -16.79 -3.38
C ARG A 260 -16.76 -15.84 -2.32
N SER A 261 -17.65 -14.96 -2.75
CA SER A 261 -18.35 -14.05 -1.84
C SER A 261 -19.67 -14.65 -1.36
N PHE A 262 -20.01 -14.41 -0.10
CA PHE A 262 -21.36 -14.63 0.41
C PHE A 262 -22.30 -13.43 0.13
N SER A 263 -21.76 -12.28 -0.32
CA SER A 263 -22.52 -11.03 -0.47
C SER A 263 -23.54 -11.04 -1.60
N LEU A 264 -23.47 -12.01 -2.53
CA LEU A 264 -24.39 -12.12 -3.68
C LEU A 264 -25.86 -12.21 -3.27
N LYS A 265 -26.16 -12.82 -2.12
CA LYS A 265 -27.53 -12.94 -1.62
C LYS A 265 -28.11 -11.60 -1.16
N ASP A 266 -27.25 -10.72 -0.64
CA ASP A 266 -27.66 -9.45 -0.04
C ASP A 266 -27.61 -8.29 -1.03
N LEU A 267 -27.18 -8.54 -2.28
CA LEU A 267 -27.12 -7.53 -3.33
C LEU A 267 -28.51 -7.00 -3.68
N ARG A 268 -28.67 -5.68 -3.56
CA ARG A 268 -29.85 -4.93 -3.95
C ARG A 268 -29.52 -4.07 -5.18
N PRO A 269 -30.53 -3.69 -5.98
CA PRO A 269 -30.32 -2.71 -7.04
C PRO A 269 -29.60 -1.47 -6.53
N ASP A 270 -28.79 -0.88 -7.40
CA ASP A 270 -27.91 0.27 -7.16
C ASP A 270 -26.72 0.01 -6.22
N ASP A 271 -26.57 -1.20 -5.67
CA ASP A 271 -25.33 -1.57 -4.97
C ASP A 271 -24.14 -1.53 -5.92
N HIS A 272 -23.05 -0.89 -5.48
CA HIS A 272 -21.78 -0.88 -6.20
C HIS A 272 -21.04 -2.21 -6.01
N ILE A 273 -20.48 -2.73 -7.10
CA ILE A 273 -19.85 -4.04 -7.11
C ILE A 273 -18.55 -4.07 -7.91
N GLU A 274 -17.73 -5.05 -7.59
CA GLU A 274 -16.65 -5.54 -8.43
C GLU A 274 -16.93 -6.98 -8.84
N VAL A 275 -16.61 -7.31 -10.09
CA VAL A 275 -16.78 -8.65 -10.67
C VAL A 275 -15.45 -9.12 -11.22
N GLN A 276 -15.07 -10.36 -10.91
CA GLN A 276 -13.90 -10.97 -11.53
C GLN A 276 -14.21 -11.33 -12.98
N TRP A 277 -13.33 -10.93 -13.90
CA TRP A 277 -13.38 -11.33 -15.30
C TRP A 277 -11.99 -11.75 -15.80
N ARG A 278 -11.94 -12.73 -16.70
CA ARG A 278 -10.73 -13.14 -17.42
C ARG A 278 -11.07 -13.55 -18.85
N ARG A 279 -10.15 -13.32 -19.79
CA ARG A 279 -10.36 -13.67 -21.20
C ARG A 279 -10.47 -15.17 -21.45
N ASN A 280 -9.64 -15.96 -20.79
CA ASN A 280 -9.70 -17.43 -20.81
C ASN A 280 -9.03 -18.01 -19.58
N LYS A 281 -9.09 -19.33 -19.40
CA LYS A 281 -8.59 -20.02 -18.20
C LYS A 281 -7.08 -19.92 -17.96
N ARG A 282 -6.30 -19.47 -18.96
CA ARG A 282 -4.85 -19.21 -18.82
C ARG A 282 -4.54 -17.79 -18.36
N PHE A 283 -5.52 -16.89 -18.36
CA PHE A 283 -5.35 -15.52 -17.88
C PHE A 283 -5.77 -15.43 -16.41
N PRO A 284 -5.10 -14.59 -15.63
CA PRO A 284 -5.57 -14.23 -14.30
C PRO A 284 -6.86 -13.42 -14.39
N TYR A 285 -7.61 -13.41 -13.30
CA TYR A 285 -8.73 -12.50 -13.15
C TYR A 285 -8.24 -11.06 -12.96
N GLY A 286 -8.94 -10.12 -13.59
CA GLY A 286 -9.00 -8.74 -13.13
C GLY A 286 -10.36 -8.45 -12.51
N TRP A 287 -10.52 -7.25 -11.98
CA TRP A 287 -11.75 -6.76 -11.36
C TRP A 287 -12.39 -5.69 -12.23
N TRP A 288 -13.68 -5.81 -12.50
CA TRP A 288 -14.46 -4.81 -13.22
C TRP A 288 -15.49 -4.20 -12.30
N TYR A 289 -15.53 -2.88 -12.29
CA TYR A 289 -16.55 -2.13 -11.58
C TYR A 289 -17.89 -2.19 -12.33
N GLY A 290 -18.97 -2.36 -11.57
CA GLY A 290 -20.33 -2.24 -12.06
C GLY A 290 -21.30 -1.89 -10.93
N VAL A 291 -22.59 -1.89 -11.27
CA VAL A 291 -23.68 -1.72 -10.31
C VAL A 291 -24.70 -2.85 -10.46
N VAL A 292 -25.44 -3.14 -9.40
CA VAL A 292 -26.54 -4.10 -9.47
C VAL A 292 -27.72 -3.45 -10.18
N GLY A 293 -28.14 -4.05 -11.29
CA GLY A 293 -29.27 -3.60 -12.08
C GLY A 293 -30.62 -4.13 -11.58
N HIS A 294 -31.69 -3.52 -12.06
CA HIS A 294 -33.04 -4.02 -11.87
C HIS A 294 -33.37 -5.16 -12.84
N LEU A 295 -34.32 -6.02 -12.46
CA LEU A 295 -34.93 -6.98 -13.39
C LEU A 295 -35.56 -6.24 -14.58
N THR A 296 -35.57 -6.87 -15.75
CA THR A 296 -36.14 -6.28 -16.98
C THR A 296 -37.63 -5.92 -16.84
N VAL A 297 -38.36 -6.70 -16.04
CA VAL A 297 -39.79 -6.50 -15.75
C VAL A 297 -40.07 -5.53 -14.61
N CYS A 298 -39.03 -4.98 -13.96
CA CYS A 298 -39.21 -4.05 -12.86
C CYS A 298 -39.51 -2.64 -13.38
N ASP A 299 -40.44 -1.97 -12.71
CA ASP A 299 -40.77 -0.55 -12.86
C ASP A 299 -39.68 0.42 -12.40
N LYS A 300 -38.58 -0.10 -11.83
CA LYS A 300 -37.43 0.64 -11.28
C LYS A 300 -37.80 1.58 -10.13
N ASP A 301 -38.86 1.29 -9.37
CA ASP A 301 -39.12 2.02 -8.13
C ASP A 301 -38.07 1.64 -7.08
N SER A 302 -37.19 2.59 -6.76
CA SER A 302 -36.04 2.43 -5.86
C SER A 302 -36.44 2.09 -4.42
N ARG A 303 -37.71 2.29 -4.03
CA ARG A 303 -38.17 2.04 -2.64
C ARG A 303 -38.92 0.72 -2.45
N TYR A 304 -39.44 0.12 -3.53
CA TYR A 304 -40.36 -1.02 -3.43
C TYR A 304 -40.06 -2.19 -4.38
N CYS A 305 -38.93 -2.17 -5.10
CA CYS A 305 -38.62 -3.27 -6.00
C CYS A 305 -38.30 -4.60 -5.27
N ASN A 306 -38.86 -5.68 -5.78
CA ASN A 306 -38.62 -7.04 -5.29
C ASN A 306 -37.48 -7.76 -6.03
N CYS A 307 -36.64 -7.03 -6.78
CA CYS A 307 -35.53 -7.62 -7.55
C CYS A 307 -34.49 -8.36 -6.68
N HIS A 308 -34.44 -8.04 -5.38
CA HIS A 308 -33.57 -8.72 -4.42
C HIS A 308 -34.05 -10.13 -4.05
N LEU A 309 -35.32 -10.45 -4.30
CA LEU A 309 -35.92 -11.76 -4.03
C LEU A 309 -35.77 -12.75 -5.19
N ASP A 310 -35.44 -12.27 -6.38
CA ASP A 310 -35.25 -13.10 -7.56
C ASP A 310 -33.88 -13.80 -7.49
N ASP A 311 -33.83 -15.07 -7.89
CA ASP A 311 -32.60 -15.85 -7.92
C ASP A 311 -31.57 -15.29 -8.89
N MET A 312 -32.01 -14.52 -9.89
CA MET A 312 -31.18 -13.88 -10.88
C MET A 312 -30.80 -12.45 -10.46
N VAL A 313 -29.50 -12.19 -10.34
CA VAL A 313 -28.95 -10.85 -10.15
C VAL A 313 -28.39 -10.32 -11.47
N TRP A 314 -28.83 -9.13 -11.86
CA TRP A 314 -28.31 -8.44 -13.04
C TRP A 314 -27.21 -7.47 -12.62
N LEU A 315 -26.10 -7.50 -13.35
CA LEU A 315 -24.97 -6.60 -13.18
C LEU A 315 -24.94 -5.69 -14.40
N GLU A 316 -24.82 -4.39 -14.16
CA GLU A 316 -24.80 -3.35 -15.18
C GLU A 316 -23.46 -2.63 -15.17
N PHE A 317 -22.87 -2.51 -16.34
CA PHE A 317 -21.58 -1.88 -16.60
C PHE A 317 -21.83 -0.60 -17.39
N ASN A 318 -22.25 0.44 -16.67
CA ASN A 318 -22.72 1.70 -17.25
C ASN A 318 -21.65 2.49 -18.01
N GLN A 319 -20.38 2.11 -17.87
CA GLN A 319 -19.27 2.64 -18.66
C GLN A 319 -19.34 2.25 -20.14
N TYR A 320 -20.03 1.15 -20.50
CA TYR A 320 -20.19 0.74 -21.89
C TYR A 320 -21.49 1.28 -22.48
N PRO A 321 -21.59 1.53 -23.80
CA PRO A 321 -22.83 1.99 -24.43
C PRO A 321 -23.97 0.96 -24.28
N PRO A 322 -25.24 1.38 -24.32
CA PRO A 322 -26.39 0.47 -24.14
C PRO A 322 -26.42 -0.72 -25.09
N GLU A 323 -25.92 -0.55 -26.31
CA GLU A 323 -25.84 -1.58 -27.36
C GLU A 323 -24.68 -2.58 -27.15
N SER A 324 -23.78 -2.30 -26.21
CA SER A 324 -22.64 -3.16 -25.94
C SER A 324 -23.10 -4.48 -25.32
N ARG A 325 -22.60 -5.61 -25.85
CA ARG A 325 -22.77 -6.92 -25.22
C ARG A 325 -22.22 -6.98 -23.79
N TRP A 326 -21.27 -6.10 -23.45
CA TRP A 326 -20.68 -5.99 -22.11
C TRP A 326 -21.50 -5.12 -21.16
N ARG A 327 -22.57 -4.47 -21.63
CA ARG A 327 -23.38 -3.54 -20.83
C ARG A 327 -24.06 -4.21 -19.65
N ARG A 328 -24.51 -5.45 -19.83
CA ARG A 328 -25.37 -6.13 -18.87
C ARG A 328 -25.10 -7.63 -18.90
N THR A 329 -24.90 -8.21 -17.72
CA THR A 329 -24.80 -9.67 -17.56
C THR A 329 -25.59 -10.14 -16.36
N GLY A 330 -25.92 -11.43 -16.35
CA GLY A 330 -26.68 -12.04 -15.27
C GLY A 330 -25.87 -13.10 -14.53
N LEU A 331 -25.99 -13.13 -13.21
CA LEU A 331 -25.53 -14.23 -12.37
C LEU A 331 -26.65 -14.81 -11.50
N GLN A 332 -26.53 -16.08 -11.12
CA GLN A 332 -27.44 -16.71 -10.16
C GLN A 332 -26.93 -16.47 -8.73
N ARG A 333 -27.79 -15.94 -7.86
CA ARG A 333 -27.46 -15.65 -6.44
C ARG A 333 -27.03 -16.89 -5.67
N ASN A 334 -27.62 -18.03 -5.99
CA ASN A 334 -27.41 -19.29 -5.27
C ASN A 334 -26.27 -20.15 -5.85
N MET A 335 -25.65 -19.74 -6.98
CA MET A 335 -24.57 -20.47 -7.62
C MET A 335 -23.35 -19.58 -7.85
N HIS A 336 -22.28 -19.84 -7.11
CA HIS A 336 -20.97 -19.18 -7.29
C HIS A 336 -20.13 -19.86 -8.36
N THR A 337 -20.72 -20.15 -9.52
CA THR A 337 -20.03 -20.78 -10.64
C THR A 337 -19.56 -19.75 -11.65
N GLU A 338 -18.37 -19.96 -12.18
CA GLU A 338 -17.85 -19.20 -13.31
C GLU A 338 -18.79 -19.37 -14.52
N LYS A 339 -19.15 -18.25 -15.15
CA LYS A 339 -19.98 -18.18 -16.36
C LYS A 339 -19.15 -17.64 -17.53
N GLY A 340 -19.63 -17.87 -18.74
CA GLY A 340 -18.97 -17.43 -19.97
C GLY A 340 -18.16 -18.53 -20.65
N ASP A 341 -17.42 -18.14 -21.68
CA ASP A 341 -16.65 -19.03 -22.56
C ASP A 341 -15.41 -18.32 -23.13
N ASP A 342 -14.67 -18.97 -24.02
CA ASP A 342 -13.45 -18.37 -24.60
C ASP A 342 -13.73 -17.20 -25.59
N THR A 343 -15.00 -16.97 -25.97
CA THR A 343 -15.42 -15.89 -26.89
C THR A 343 -15.85 -14.62 -26.14
N GLU A 344 -16.53 -14.78 -25.01
CA GLU A 344 -17.01 -13.69 -24.13
C GLU A 344 -16.15 -13.54 -22.87
N GLY A 345 -15.14 -14.38 -22.71
CA GLY A 345 -14.42 -14.48 -21.46
C GLY A 345 -15.27 -15.08 -20.35
N PHE A 346 -14.62 -15.29 -19.23
CA PHE A 346 -15.22 -15.90 -18.05
C PHE A 346 -15.39 -14.85 -16.96
N TYR A 347 -16.55 -14.85 -16.31
CA TYR A 347 -16.86 -13.94 -15.21
C TYR A 347 -17.58 -14.65 -14.07
N ALA A 348 -17.27 -14.23 -12.86
CA ALA A 348 -17.96 -14.57 -11.61
C ALA A 348 -17.35 -13.73 -10.49
N GLY A 349 -17.35 -14.22 -9.25
CA GLY A 349 -16.61 -13.61 -8.14
C GLY A 349 -17.02 -12.17 -7.90
N VAL A 350 -18.23 -11.99 -7.37
CA VAL A 350 -18.81 -10.66 -7.14
C VAL A 350 -18.56 -10.20 -5.71
N ARG A 351 -18.05 -8.98 -5.56
CA ARG A 351 -17.84 -8.33 -4.27
C ARG A 351 -18.68 -7.05 -4.20
N LYS A 352 -19.41 -6.87 -3.11
CA LYS A 352 -20.07 -5.60 -2.80
C LYS A 352 -19.03 -4.57 -2.34
N LEU A 353 -19.11 -3.36 -2.86
CA LEU A 353 -18.22 -2.25 -2.52
C LEU A 353 -18.81 -1.38 -1.41
N SER A 354 -17.93 -0.80 -0.60
CA SER A 354 -18.28 0.34 0.24
C SER A 354 -18.43 1.62 -0.59
N LEU A 355 -19.05 2.66 -0.01
CA LEU A 355 -19.20 3.96 -0.66
C LEU A 355 -17.85 4.63 -0.97
N ASP A 356 -16.85 4.45 -0.10
CA ASP A 356 -15.51 5.02 -0.30
C ASP A 356 -14.78 4.36 -1.49
N GLU A 357 -14.91 3.05 -1.62
CA GLU A 357 -14.39 2.30 -2.77
C GLU A 357 -15.11 2.68 -4.06
N ALA A 358 -16.44 2.77 -4.03
CA ALA A 358 -17.23 3.23 -5.17
C ALA A 358 -16.85 4.65 -5.61
N SER A 359 -16.65 5.56 -4.65
CA SER A 359 -16.20 6.93 -4.91
C SER A 359 -14.81 6.97 -5.57
N SER A 360 -13.94 6.02 -5.26
CA SER A 360 -12.65 5.89 -5.93
C SER A 360 -12.82 5.51 -7.40
N TRP A 361 -13.70 4.55 -7.71
CA TRP A 361 -14.06 4.21 -9.08
C TRP A 361 -14.67 5.37 -9.85
N MET A 362 -15.58 6.13 -9.24
CA MET A 362 -16.24 7.27 -9.88
C MET A 362 -15.25 8.39 -10.27
N ARG A 363 -14.16 8.57 -9.52
CA ARG A 363 -13.11 9.54 -9.89
C ARG A 363 -12.35 9.14 -11.16
N MET A 364 -12.38 7.86 -11.53
CA MET A 364 -11.73 7.32 -12.73
C MET A 364 -12.72 7.10 -13.88
N TRP A 365 -13.93 7.64 -13.76
CA TRP A 365 -14.95 7.52 -14.81
C TRP A 365 -14.46 8.13 -16.12
N PRO A 366 -14.70 7.49 -17.28
CA PRO A 366 -14.33 8.05 -18.58
C PRO A 366 -14.98 9.42 -18.80
N THR A 367 -14.19 10.43 -19.13
CA THR A 367 -14.67 11.79 -19.40
C THR A 367 -15.25 11.95 -20.80
N GLU A 368 -14.86 11.07 -21.73
CA GLU A 368 -15.32 11.08 -23.12
C GLU A 368 -16.21 9.86 -23.39
N PRO A 369 -17.32 10.02 -24.13
CA PRO A 369 -18.13 8.89 -24.55
C PRO A 369 -17.33 8.00 -25.49
N LEU A 370 -17.42 6.68 -25.28
CA LEU A 370 -16.80 5.68 -26.15
C LEU A 370 -17.48 5.69 -27.52
N GLU A 371 -16.71 5.91 -28.58
CA GLU A 371 -17.16 5.77 -29.98
C GLU A 371 -17.35 4.32 -30.40
#